data_AF-A0A8C4DRX3-F1
#
_entry.id   AF-A0A8C4DRX3-F1
#
_cell.length_a   1.000
_cell.length_b   1.000
_cell.length_c   1.000
_cell.angle_alpha   90.00
_cell.angle_beta   90.00
_cell.angle_gamma   90.00
#
_symmetry.space_group_name_H-M   'P 1'
#
loop_
_entity.id
_entity.type
_entity.pdbx_description
1 polymer ?
#
loop_
_entity_poly.entity_id
_entity_poly.type
_entity_poly.pdbx_seq_one_letter_code
_entity_poly.pdbx_strand_id
1 'polypeptide(L)'
;MAAASGRLTEDQFRCSTCLDVFTDPVVIPCGHNFCKNCITKHWDVKIPCHCPVCKNVFYARPELRVNTLISNMAAQFRPISNSSLEKRCAKTGDISCDICTGTKLKALKSYD
;
A
#
# COMPACT_ATOMS: atom_id res chain seq x y z
N MET A 1 5.06 -32.12 -7.67
CA MET A 1 4.61 -30.86 -8.29
C MET A 1 5.31 -29.72 -7.54
N ALA A 2 6.19 -28.95 -8.20
CA ALA A 2 6.80 -27.79 -7.56
C ALA A 2 5.73 -26.69 -7.43
N ALA A 3 5.47 -26.23 -6.20
CA ALA A 3 4.66 -25.05 -6.00
C ALA A 3 5.44 -23.86 -6.57
N ALA A 4 4.89 -23.22 -7.61
CA ALA A 4 5.42 -21.95 -8.07
C ALA A 4 5.29 -20.96 -6.91
N SER A 5 6.41 -20.64 -6.27
CA SER A 5 6.49 -19.53 -5.33
C SER A 5 6.42 -18.24 -6.15
N GLY A 6 5.22 -17.90 -6.58
CA GLY A 6 4.94 -16.65 -7.29
C GLY A 6 5.29 -15.50 -6.36
N ARG A 7 6.35 -14.75 -6.68
CA ARG A 7 6.67 -13.53 -5.94
C ARG A 7 5.53 -12.54 -6.18
N LEU A 8 4.97 -12.04 -5.10
CA LEU A 8 4.01 -10.95 -5.14
C LEU A 8 4.70 -9.70 -5.72
N THR A 9 4.02 -9.00 -6.62
CA THR A 9 4.53 -7.77 -7.23
C THR A 9 3.67 -6.57 -6.81
N GLU A 10 4.27 -5.38 -6.81
CA GLU A 10 3.58 -4.14 -6.43
C GLU A 10 2.31 -3.90 -7.27
N ASP A 11 2.37 -4.19 -8.57
CA ASP A 11 1.23 -3.99 -9.49
C ASP A 11 -0.03 -4.76 -9.06
N GLN A 12 0.11 -5.88 -8.35
CA GLN A 12 -1.03 -6.64 -7.81
C GLN A 12 -1.75 -5.91 -6.68
N PHE A 13 -1.11 -4.92 -6.07
CA PHE A 13 -1.62 -4.15 -4.94
C PHE A 13 -1.94 -2.69 -5.29
N ARG A 14 -2.02 -2.35 -6.58
CA ARG A 14 -2.38 -1.00 -7.01
C ARG A 14 -3.88 -0.84 -7.18
N CYS A 15 -4.41 0.28 -6.68
CA CYS A 15 -5.79 0.66 -6.88
C CYS A 15 -5.99 1.19 -8.30
N SER A 16 -6.96 0.62 -9.04
CA SER A 16 -7.28 1.05 -10.40
C SER A 16 -7.93 2.45 -10.50
N THR A 17 -8.19 3.12 -9.37
CA THR A 17 -8.73 4.49 -9.33
C THR A 17 -7.64 5.54 -9.11
N CYS A 18 -6.78 5.38 -8.09
CA CYS A 18 -5.69 6.33 -7.83
C CYS A 18 -4.34 5.91 -8.44
N LEU A 19 -4.26 4.70 -9.00
CA LEU A 19 -3.05 4.11 -9.59
C LEU A 19 -1.88 3.98 -8.62
N ASP A 20 -2.17 3.95 -7.31
CA ASP A 20 -1.18 3.83 -6.24
C ASP A 20 -1.45 2.57 -5.41
N VAL A 21 -0.48 2.13 -4.62
CA VAL A 21 -0.61 1.00 -3.69
C VAL A 21 -1.81 1.24 -2.76
N PHE A 22 -2.59 0.19 -2.51
CA PHE A 22 -3.80 0.31 -1.70
C PHE A 22 -3.55 0.98 -0.34
N THR A 23 -4.38 1.97 -0.02
CA THR A 23 -4.54 2.53 1.32
C THR A 23 -5.94 2.17 1.80
N ASP A 24 -6.03 1.47 2.93
CA ASP A 24 -7.28 0.89 3.44
C ASP A 24 -8.07 0.14 2.36
N PRO A 25 -7.50 -0.93 1.77
CA PRO A 25 -8.15 -1.67 0.69
C PRO A 25 -9.49 -2.23 1.14
N VAL A 26 -10.50 -2.13 0.27
CA VAL A 26 -11.82 -2.72 0.46
C VAL A 26 -12.16 -3.60 -0.73
N VAL A 27 -12.88 -4.69 -0.49
CA VAL A 27 -13.44 -5.55 -1.54
C VAL A 27 -14.91 -5.22 -1.67
N ILE A 28 -15.36 -4.85 -2.86
CA ILE A 28 -16.80 -4.65 -3.13
C ILE A 28 -17.45 -5.97 -3.59
N PRO A 29 -18.79 -6.11 -3.58
CA PRO A 29 -19.43 -7.42 -3.78
C PRO A 29 -19.15 -8.09 -5.14
N CYS A 30 -18.72 -7.35 -6.15
CA CYS A 30 -18.26 -7.94 -7.43
C CYS A 30 -16.80 -8.42 -7.41
N GLY A 31 -16.12 -8.43 -6.27
CA GLY A 31 -14.76 -8.96 -6.09
C GLY A 31 -13.61 -8.01 -6.44
N HIS A 32 -13.89 -6.79 -6.91
CA HIS A 32 -12.85 -5.81 -7.23
C HIS A 32 -12.41 -5.04 -5.97
N ASN A 33 -11.15 -4.60 -5.97
CA ASN A 33 -10.49 -3.99 -4.83
C ASN A 33 -10.16 -2.52 -5.10
N PHE A 34 -10.39 -1.66 -4.11
CA PHE A 34 -10.11 -0.22 -4.19
C PHE A 34 -9.61 0.31 -2.84
N CYS A 35 -8.92 1.45 -2.81
CA CYS A 35 -8.78 2.20 -1.58
C CYS A 35 -10.17 2.64 -1.09
N LYS A 36 -10.44 2.53 0.22
CA LYS A 36 -11.74 2.92 0.79
C LYS A 36 -12.18 4.31 0.36
N ASN A 37 -11.27 5.28 0.40
CA ASN A 37 -11.53 6.67 -0.01
C ASN A 37 -11.84 6.79 -1.50
N CYS A 38 -11.13 6.05 -2.37
CA CYS A 38 -11.33 6.10 -3.81
C CYS A 38 -12.73 5.64 -4.23
N ILE A 39 -13.17 4.48 -3.73
CA ILE A 39 -14.50 3.96 -4.08
C ILE A 39 -15.63 4.78 -3.42
N THR A 40 -15.41 5.30 -2.21
CA THR A 40 -16.36 6.20 -1.53
C THR A 40 -16.61 7.45 -2.37
N LYS A 41 -15.54 8.15 -2.79
CA LYS A 41 -15.64 9.34 -3.65
C LYS A 41 -16.32 9.03 -4.98
N HIS A 42 -16.02 7.88 -5.59
CA HIS A 42 -16.65 7.48 -6.86
C HIS A 42 -18.17 7.28 -6.71
N TRP A 43 -18.63 6.74 -5.58
CA TRP A 43 -20.05 6.55 -5.28
C TRP A 43 -20.76 7.82 -4.80
N ASP A 44 -20.06 8.78 -4.21
CA ASP A 44 -20.66 10.04 -3.74
C ASP A 44 -21.21 10.90 -4.88
N VAL A 45 -20.67 10.75 -6.10
CA VAL A 45 -21.07 11.54 -7.28
C VAL A 45 -21.95 10.77 -8.27
N LYS A 46 -22.25 9.48 -8.02
CA LYS A 46 -22.98 8.63 -8.98
C LYS A 46 -23.99 7.72 -8.29
N ILE A 47 -25.25 7.84 -8.71
CA ILE A 47 -26.36 7.00 -8.30
C ILE A 47 -27.00 6.41 -9.57
N PRO A 48 -27.20 5.08 -9.67
CA PRO A 48 -26.82 4.06 -8.70
C PRO A 48 -25.29 3.90 -8.59
N CYS A 49 -24.83 3.28 -7.50
CA CYS A 49 -23.41 2.98 -7.31
C CYS A 49 -22.96 1.95 -8.35
N HIS A 50 -21.77 2.07 -8.93
CA HIS A 50 -21.23 1.06 -9.83
C HIS A 50 -19.74 0.80 -9.61
N CYS A 51 -19.30 -0.39 -9.98
CA CYS A 51 -17.88 -0.75 -9.97
C CYS A 51 -17.12 0.07 -11.05
N PRO A 52 -16.02 0.77 -10.70
CA PRO A 52 -15.16 1.44 -11.67
C PRO A 52 -14.61 0.53 -12.79
N VAL A 53 -14.41 -0.76 -12.49
CA VAL A 53 -13.80 -1.74 -13.41
C VAL A 53 -14.86 -2.45 -14.26
N CYS A 54 -15.62 -3.39 -13.69
CA CYS A 54 -16.56 -4.23 -14.44
C CYS A 54 -17.95 -3.61 -14.65
N LYS A 55 -18.18 -2.39 -14.16
CA LYS A 55 -19.44 -1.64 -14.28
C LYS A 55 -20.67 -2.30 -13.63
N ASN A 56 -20.48 -3.35 -12.82
CA ASN A 56 -21.58 -3.94 -12.05
C ASN A 56 -22.29 -2.87 -11.21
N VAL A 57 -23.62 -2.86 -11.24
CA VAL A 57 -24.48 -1.86 -10.61
C VAL A 57 -24.96 -2.34 -9.24
N PHE A 58 -24.93 -1.46 -8.26
CA PHE A 58 -25.42 -1.66 -6.90
C PHE A 58 -26.50 -0.60 -6.61
N TYR A 59 -27.75 -1.04 -6.52
CA TYR A 59 -28.90 -0.15 -6.28
C TYR A 59 -28.93 0.40 -4.85
N ALA A 60 -28.37 -0.32 -3.89
CA ALA A 60 -28.09 0.16 -2.54
C ALA A 60 -26.58 0.26 -2.34
N ARG A 61 -26.13 1.30 -1.62
CA ARG A 61 -24.70 1.52 -1.35
C ARG A 61 -24.16 0.42 -0.43
N PRO A 62 -23.19 -0.40 -0.88
CA PRO A 62 -22.60 -1.43 -0.03
C PRO A 62 -21.83 -0.85 1.15
N GLU A 63 -21.87 -1.53 2.31
CA GLU A 63 -21.00 -1.22 3.45
C GLU A 63 -19.55 -1.58 3.10
N LEU A 64 -18.61 -0.69 3.41
CA LEU A 64 -17.18 -0.88 3.09
C LEU A 64 -16.37 -1.22 4.35
N ARG A 65 -15.82 -2.43 4.37
CA ARG A 65 -14.91 -2.90 5.41
C ARG A 65 -13.49 -3.07 4.86
N VAL A 66 -12.51 -2.61 5.62
CA VAL A 66 -11.10 -2.74 5.26
C VAL A 66 -10.71 -4.21 5.29
N ASN A 67 -10.13 -4.68 4.20
CA ASN A 67 -9.55 -6.01 4.12
C ASN A 67 -8.14 -5.97 4.71
N THR A 68 -8.02 -6.43 5.96
CA THR A 68 -6.75 -6.42 6.70
C THR A 68 -5.68 -7.31 6.06
N LEU A 69 -6.07 -8.41 5.41
CA LEU A 69 -5.14 -9.28 4.68
C LEU A 69 -4.48 -8.53 3.52
N ILE A 70 -5.28 -7.91 2.65
CA ILE A 70 -4.76 -7.12 1.53
C ILE A 70 -3.97 -5.91 2.05
N SER A 71 -4.43 -5.28 3.14
CA SER A 71 -3.73 -4.13 3.74
C SER A 71 -2.31 -4.50 4.21
N ASN A 72 -2.16 -5.66 4.85
CA ASN A 72 -0.87 -6.17 5.32
C ASN A 72 0.05 -6.57 4.16
N MET A 73 -0.50 -7.15 3.09
CA MET A 73 0.28 -7.48 1.90
C MET A 73 0.74 -6.22 1.15
N ALA A 74 -0.17 -5.26 0.95
CA ALA A 74 0.13 -3.97 0.31
C ALA A 74 1.14 -3.14 1.11
N ALA A 75 1.18 -3.27 2.44
CA ALA A 75 2.12 -2.56 3.29
C ALA A 75 3.59 -2.81 2.92
N GLN A 76 3.91 -3.97 2.36
CA GLN A 76 5.27 -4.33 1.94
C GLN A 76 5.78 -3.48 0.77
N PHE A 77 4.87 -2.86 0.03
CA PHE A 77 5.17 -2.04 -1.15
C PHE A 77 5.01 -0.54 -0.87
N ARG A 78 4.52 -0.16 0.30
CA ARG A 78 4.44 1.27 0.67
C ARG A 78 5.81 1.74 1.15
N PRO A 79 6.29 2.92 0.71
CA PRO A 79 7.51 3.50 1.25
C PRO A 79 7.34 3.68 2.76
N ILE A 80 8.38 3.32 3.52
CA ILE A 80 8.43 3.59 4.96
C ILE A 80 8.40 5.11 5.11
N SER A 81 7.23 5.67 5.42
CA SER A 81 7.17 7.06 5.85
C SER A 81 7.93 7.15 7.17
N ASN A 82 8.92 8.05 7.23
CA ASN A 82 9.80 8.25 8.39
C ASN A 82 9.07 8.75 9.66
N SER A 83 7.73 8.76 9.68
CA SER A 83 6.90 9.23 10.79
C SER A 83 6.91 8.30 12.02
N SER A 84 7.55 7.13 11.94
CA SER A 84 7.69 6.21 13.09
C SER A 84 9.14 5.87 13.45
N LEU A 85 10.13 6.58 12.91
CA LEU A 85 11.54 6.46 13.34
C LEU A 85 11.95 7.44 14.45
N GLU A 86 11.08 8.34 14.90
CA GLU A 86 11.36 9.28 16.00
C GLU A 86 11.44 8.63 17.41
N LYS A 87 11.65 7.31 17.49
CA LYS A 87 12.00 6.61 18.73
C LYS A 87 13.37 5.93 18.71
N ARG A 88 14.28 6.32 17.81
CA ARG A 88 15.70 6.00 17.97
C ARG A 88 16.53 7.27 18.04
N CYS A 89 16.78 7.66 19.29
CA CYS A 89 17.74 8.66 19.73
C CYS A 89 18.98 8.69 18.83
N ALA A 90 19.13 9.78 18.06
CA ALA A 90 20.38 10.13 17.43
C ALA A 90 21.36 10.55 18.53
N LYS A 91 22.47 9.83 18.69
CA LYS A 91 23.62 10.33 19.42
C LYS A 91 24.60 10.94 18.43
N THR A 92 25.14 12.08 18.79
CA THR A 92 26.13 12.90 18.09
C THR A 92 27.33 12.06 17.66
N GLY A 93 27.64 12.02 16.36
CA GLY A 93 28.88 11.42 15.84
C GLY A 93 28.80 10.67 14.50
N ASP A 94 27.67 10.70 13.78
CA ASP A 94 27.52 9.93 12.54
C ASP A 94 28.15 10.66 11.33
N ILE A 95 29.22 10.09 10.76
CA ILE A 95 29.86 10.57 9.52
C ILE A 95 29.09 10.03 8.31
N SER A 96 28.71 10.93 7.39
CA SER A 96 28.00 10.63 6.15
C SER A 96 28.94 10.06 5.08
N CYS A 97 28.49 9.02 4.37
CA CYS A 97 29.10 8.59 3.11
C CYS A 97 28.43 9.34 1.95
N ASP A 98 29.22 10.02 1.13
CA ASP A 98 28.71 10.85 0.03
C ASP A 98 28.75 10.14 -1.33
N ILE A 99 29.11 8.85 -1.35
CA ILE A 99 29.26 8.03 -2.57
C ILE A 99 28.05 7.09 -2.79
N CYS A 100 27.18 6.90 -1.80
CA CYS A 100 26.02 6.02 -1.93
C CYS A 100 24.77 6.77 -2.42
N THR A 101 24.29 6.48 -3.63
CA THR A 101 23.03 7.02 -4.18
C THR A 101 21.78 6.28 -3.64
N GLY A 102 21.76 5.99 -2.33
CA GLY A 102 20.72 5.24 -1.62
C GLY A 102 20.93 5.28 -0.09
N THR A 103 19.90 4.86 0.67
CA THR A 103 19.74 5.03 2.13
C THR A 103 21.05 4.84 2.93
N LYS A 104 21.47 5.89 3.66
CA LYS A 104 22.70 5.90 4.47
C LYS A 104 22.63 4.88 5.61
N LEU A 105 23.52 3.88 5.55
CA LEU A 105 23.71 2.88 6.60
C LEU A 105 24.84 3.29 7.55
N LYS A 106 24.77 2.83 8.80
CA LYS A 106 25.81 3.07 9.82
C LYS A 106 27.06 2.26 9.50
N ALA A 107 28.23 2.88 9.61
CA ALA A 107 29.50 2.19 9.48
C ALA A 107 29.75 1.26 10.67
N LEU A 108 30.21 0.04 10.41
CA LEU A 108 30.72 -0.88 11.42
C LEU A 108 32.23 -0.70 11.51
N LYS A 109 32.76 -0.55 12.73
CA LYS A 109 34.21 -0.56 12.98
C LYS A 109 34.73 -1.99 12.77
N SER A 110 35.57 -2.20 11.76
CA SER A 110 36.50 -3.32 11.73
C SER A 110 37.64 -3.01 12.70
N TYR A 111 37.89 -3.90 13.65
CA TYR A 111 39.16 -3.93 14.37
C TYR A 111 40.01 -5.02 13.73
N ASP A 112 41.25 -4.68 13.39
CA ASP A 112 42.30 -5.64 13.02
C ASP A 112 42.67 -6.56 14.20
#